data_AF-Q0YR11-F1
#
_entry.id   AF-Q0YR11-F1
#
_cell.length_a   1.000
_cell.length_b   1.000
_cell.length_c   1.000
_cell.angle_alpha   90.00
_cell.angle_beta   90.00
_cell.angle_gamma   90.00
#
_symmetry.space_group_name_H-M   'P 1'
#
loop_
_entity.id
_entity.type
_entity.pdbx_description
1 polymer ?
#
loop_
_entity_poly.entity_id
_entity_poly.type
_entity_poly.pdbx_seq_one_letter_code
_entity_poly.pdbx_strand_id
1 'polypeptide(L)'
;MRGSDDGGHKGRPRKRCDHRLSVETYGCASAIASTSVLSEMVKGRTLDQAFNISPKEVALELGGLPDNKIHCSVLGDKALRAAINDYYTRNGMTDKVKKADVKVICQCMNVTDHDIEDAVLEGARTYLELQEHTKLGTVCGQCKDEAEVLLEKFKHIHFGV
;
A
#
# COMPACT_ATOMS: atom_id res chain seq x y z
N MET A 1 -10.98 -58.27 1.42
CA MET A 1 -9.66 -57.60 1.42
C MET A 1 -9.83 -56.28 0.67
N ARG A 2 -9.52 -55.15 1.34
CA ARG A 2 -9.30 -53.77 0.82
C ARG A 2 -10.48 -53.19 0.02
N GLY A 3 -11.28 -52.26 0.55
CA GLY A 3 -10.88 -51.04 1.26
C GLY A 3 -10.97 -49.90 0.25
N SER A 4 -12.05 -49.12 0.33
CA SER A 4 -12.33 -47.94 -0.49
C SER A 4 -11.42 -46.79 -0.06
N ASP A 5 -10.60 -46.29 -0.97
CA ASP A 5 -9.80 -45.09 -0.79
C ASP A 5 -10.49 -43.90 -1.49
N ASP A 6 -11.41 -43.26 -0.77
CA ASP A 6 -11.98 -41.97 -1.15
C ASP A 6 -11.05 -40.86 -0.63
N GLY A 7 -10.35 -40.21 -1.56
CA GLY A 7 -9.32 -39.21 -1.29
C GLY A 7 -9.90 -37.90 -0.73
N GLY A 8 -10.02 -37.82 0.59
CA GLY A 8 -10.36 -36.60 1.30
C GLY A 8 -9.23 -35.56 1.30
N HIS A 9 -9.39 -34.50 0.50
CA HIS A 9 -8.61 -33.26 0.62
C HIS A 9 -8.81 -32.62 2.01
N LYS A 10 -7.85 -32.83 2.92
CA LYS A 10 -7.82 -32.14 4.22
C LYS A 10 -7.44 -30.67 4.04
N GLY A 11 -8.42 -29.78 4.16
CA GLY A 11 -8.24 -28.32 4.14
C GLY A 11 -7.34 -27.83 5.27
N ARG A 12 -6.37 -26.97 4.93
CA ARG A 12 -5.50 -26.26 5.92
C ARG A 12 -6.32 -25.26 6.74
N PRO A 13 -6.01 -25.08 8.04
CA PRO A 13 -6.70 -24.11 8.89
C PRO A 13 -6.39 -22.68 8.44
N ARG A 14 -7.43 -21.93 8.06
CA ARG A 14 -7.35 -20.49 7.78
C ARG A 14 -7.09 -19.75 9.09
N LYS A 15 -5.86 -19.24 9.26
CA LYS A 15 -5.41 -18.49 10.44
C LYS A 15 -6.25 -17.20 10.53
N ARG A 16 -7.07 -17.04 11.57
CA ARG A 16 -7.85 -15.82 11.84
C ARG A 16 -7.00 -14.83 12.65
N CYS A 17 -7.14 -13.54 12.34
CA CYS A 17 -6.50 -12.46 13.09
C CYS A 17 -7.18 -12.33 14.47
N ASP A 18 -6.57 -12.93 15.49
CA ASP A 18 -6.97 -12.83 16.91
C ASP A 18 -5.98 -11.96 17.72
N HIS A 19 -5.08 -11.23 17.04
CA HIS A 19 -4.12 -10.35 17.71
C HIS A 19 -4.71 -8.96 17.95
N ARG A 20 -4.55 -8.46 19.17
CA ARG A 20 -4.93 -7.11 19.59
C ARG A 20 -4.04 -6.10 18.86
N LEU A 21 -4.58 -5.43 17.84
CA LEU A 21 -3.91 -4.34 17.13
C LEU A 21 -3.90 -3.08 18.02
N SER A 22 -2.73 -2.59 18.39
CA SER A 22 -2.54 -1.32 19.10
C SER A 22 -1.82 -0.34 18.18
N VAL A 23 -2.50 0.73 17.77
CA VAL A 23 -2.01 1.73 16.81
C VAL A 23 -1.88 3.07 17.52
N GLU A 24 -0.67 3.60 17.59
CA GLU A 24 -0.38 4.94 18.10
C GLU A 24 -0.38 5.91 16.90
N THR A 25 -1.44 6.72 16.77
CA THR A 25 -1.54 7.74 15.71
C THR A 25 -1.49 9.13 16.31
N TYR A 26 -0.48 9.92 15.94
CA TYR A 26 -0.44 11.35 16.21
C TYR A 26 -1.02 12.08 15.00
N GLY A 27 -2.34 12.32 14.99
CA GLY A 27 -3.01 12.96 13.85
C GLY A 27 -4.48 13.35 14.11
N CYS A 28 -5.02 14.19 13.22
CA CYS A 28 -6.40 14.71 13.26
C CYS A 28 -7.44 13.62 13.52
N ALA A 29 -8.59 13.97 14.14
CA ALA A 29 -9.64 13.04 14.56
C ALA A 29 -10.07 12.00 13.50
N SER A 30 -9.99 12.35 12.20
CA SER A 30 -10.25 11.45 11.09
C SER A 30 -9.29 10.25 11.01
N ALA A 31 -8.01 10.40 11.38
CA ALA A 31 -7.03 9.31 11.40
C ALA A 31 -7.28 8.32 12.54
N ILE A 32 -7.66 8.82 13.72
CA ILE A 32 -8.03 7.99 14.88
C ILE A 32 -9.31 7.20 14.58
N ALA A 33 -10.31 7.85 13.99
CA ALA A 33 -11.54 7.19 13.55
C ALA A 33 -11.25 6.09 12.52
N SER A 34 -10.41 6.39 11.52
CA SER A 34 -10.06 5.44 10.46
C SER A 34 -9.33 4.22 10.99
N THR A 35 -8.40 4.39 11.91
CA THR A 35 -7.65 3.28 12.52
C THR A 35 -8.49 2.44 13.48
N SER A 36 -9.43 3.06 14.20
CA SER A 36 -10.39 2.35 15.05
C SER A 36 -11.30 1.42 14.23
N VAL A 37 -11.91 1.96 13.17
CA VAL A 37 -12.75 1.17 12.24
C VAL A 37 -11.94 0.07 11.57
N LEU A 38 -10.73 0.39 11.10
CA LEU A 38 -9.84 -0.59 10.49
C LEU A 38 -9.53 -1.75 11.42
N SER A 39 -9.28 -1.46 12.71
CA SER A 39 -8.98 -2.47 13.74
C SER A 39 -10.14 -3.43 13.96
N GLU A 40 -11.39 -2.95 13.94
CA GLU A 40 -12.57 -3.82 14.00
C GLU A 40 -12.75 -4.62 12.69
N MET A 41 -12.51 -3.99 11.54
CA MET A 41 -12.64 -4.65 10.23
C MET A 41 -11.68 -5.83 10.05
N VAL A 42 -10.46 -5.76 10.62
CA VAL A 42 -9.49 -6.86 10.53
C VAL A 42 -9.71 -7.99 11.55
N LYS A 43 -10.45 -7.76 12.65
CA LYS A 43 -10.76 -8.82 13.61
C LYS A 43 -11.58 -9.93 12.95
N GLY A 44 -11.14 -11.18 13.13
CA GLY A 44 -11.82 -12.35 12.56
C GLY A 44 -11.63 -12.57 11.05
N ARG A 45 -11.01 -11.63 10.33
CA ARG A 45 -10.55 -11.86 8.94
C ARG A 45 -9.24 -12.66 8.93
N THR A 46 -8.94 -13.25 7.78
CA THR A 46 -7.59 -13.81 7.53
C THR A 46 -6.62 -12.70 7.14
N LEU A 47 -5.33 -12.88 7.38
CA LEU A 47 -4.30 -11.88 7.02
C LEU A 47 -4.31 -11.52 5.52
N ASP A 48 -4.59 -12.50 4.65
CA ASP A 48 -4.73 -12.29 3.21
C ASP A 48 -5.95 -11.40 2.87
N GLN A 49 -7.07 -11.57 3.60
CA GLN A 49 -8.25 -10.70 3.45
C GLN A 49 -8.01 -9.32 4.04
N ALA A 50 -7.31 -9.23 5.17
CA ALA A 50 -6.93 -7.97 5.81
C ALA A 50 -6.04 -7.12 4.88
N PHE A 51 -5.13 -7.75 4.13
CA PHE A 51 -4.26 -7.06 3.17
C PHE A 51 -5.00 -6.51 1.95
N ASN A 52 -6.13 -7.12 1.59
CA ASN A 52 -6.93 -6.71 0.43
C ASN A 52 -8.04 -5.71 0.79
N ILE A 53 -8.16 -5.30 2.06
CA ILE A 53 -9.08 -4.22 2.44
C ILE A 53 -8.65 -2.96 1.71
N SER A 54 -9.56 -2.38 0.93
CA SER A 54 -9.29 -1.16 0.18
C SER A 54 -9.56 0.09 1.04
N PRO A 55 -8.81 1.19 0.83
CA PRO A 55 -9.09 2.47 1.50
C PRO A 55 -10.53 2.95 1.30
N LYS A 56 -11.14 2.62 0.16
CA LYS A 56 -12.54 2.94 -0.17
C LYS A 56 -13.53 2.21 0.74
N GLU A 57 -13.29 0.93 1.05
CA GLU A 57 -14.13 0.18 1.98
C GLU A 57 -14.06 0.75 3.40
N VAL A 58 -12.88 1.18 3.84
CA VAL A 58 -12.68 1.82 5.15
C VAL A 58 -13.42 3.16 5.20
N ALA A 59 -13.32 3.96 4.14
CA ALA A 59 -14.03 5.23 4.01
C ALA A 59 -15.56 5.06 3.96
N LEU A 60 -16.05 3.98 3.35
CA LEU A 60 -17.47 3.64 3.33
C LEU A 60 -17.99 3.27 4.72
N GLU A 61 -17.25 2.44 5.45
CA GLU A 61 -17.58 2.02 6.82
C GLU A 61 -17.58 3.20 7.80
N LEU A 62 -16.75 4.23 7.55
CA LEU A 62 -16.74 5.48 8.32
C LEU A 62 -17.96 6.40 8.06
N GLY A 63 -18.89 5.99 7.19
CA GLY A 63 -20.09 6.78 6.86
C GLY A 63 -19.93 7.68 5.63
N GLY A 64 -18.91 7.41 4.80
CA GLY A 64 -18.60 8.17 3.60
C GLY A 64 -17.67 9.35 3.89
N LEU A 65 -16.47 9.31 3.30
CA LEU A 65 -15.58 10.48 3.22
C LEU A 65 -15.69 11.09 1.81
N PRO A 66 -15.79 12.43 1.68
CA PRO A 66 -15.70 13.08 0.38
C PRO A 66 -14.32 12.83 -0.25
N ASP A 67 -14.29 12.69 -1.59
CA ASP A 67 -13.11 12.27 -2.38
C ASP A 67 -11.82 13.07 -2.10
N ASN A 68 -11.96 14.30 -1.62
CA ASN A 68 -10.84 15.18 -1.28
C ASN A 68 -10.15 14.86 0.07
N LYS A 69 -10.60 13.85 0.83
CA LYS A 69 -9.96 13.42 2.10
C LYS A 69 -9.36 12.01 2.09
N ILE A 70 -9.17 11.43 0.90
CA ILE A 70 -8.58 10.09 0.69
C ILE A 70 -7.17 9.95 1.29
N HIS A 71 -6.40 11.04 1.43
CA HIS A 71 -5.05 11.01 2.01
C HIS A 71 -5.01 10.44 3.45
N CYS A 72 -6.07 10.64 4.24
CA CYS A 72 -6.16 10.10 5.61
C CYS A 72 -6.36 8.57 5.62
N SER A 73 -7.02 8.02 4.60
CA SER A 73 -7.25 6.58 4.45
C SER A 73 -6.01 5.87 3.89
N VAL A 74 -5.21 6.56 3.06
CA VAL A 74 -3.94 6.04 2.53
C VAL A 74 -2.93 5.78 3.64
N LEU A 75 -2.88 6.63 4.68
CA LEU A 75 -1.98 6.41 5.82
C LEU A 75 -2.36 5.16 6.62
N GLY A 76 -3.67 4.96 6.86
CA GLY A 76 -4.19 3.77 7.54
C GLY A 76 -3.93 2.48 6.76
N ASP A 77 -4.10 2.50 5.43
CA ASP A 77 -3.80 1.37 4.56
C ASP A 77 -2.30 1.03 4.55
N LYS A 78 -1.42 2.03 4.39
CA LYS A 78 0.04 1.84 4.49
C LYS A 78 0.44 1.24 5.85
N ALA A 79 -0.11 1.76 6.95
CA ALA A 79 0.16 1.26 8.29
C ALA A 79 -0.31 -0.19 8.48
N LEU A 80 -1.50 -0.55 8.00
CA LEU A 80 -2.02 -1.91 8.09
C LEU A 80 -1.20 -2.90 7.26
N ARG A 81 -0.86 -2.56 6.01
CA ARG A 81 0.00 -3.39 5.16
C ARG A 81 1.37 -3.60 5.80
N ALA A 82 1.96 -2.55 6.36
CA ALA A 82 3.22 -2.63 7.09
C ALA A 82 3.12 -3.55 8.31
N ALA A 83 2.05 -3.44 9.11
CA ALA A 83 1.82 -4.30 10.26
C ALA A 83 1.61 -5.78 9.89
N ILE A 84 0.87 -6.06 8.80
CA ILE A 84 0.70 -7.42 8.27
C ILE A 84 2.04 -8.00 7.79
N ASN A 85 2.83 -7.20 7.06
CA ASN A 85 4.15 -7.60 6.58
C ASN A 85 5.15 -7.83 7.73
N ASP A 86 5.13 -6.99 8.77
CA ASP A 86 5.92 -7.17 10.00
C ASP A 86 5.51 -8.47 10.71
N TYR A 87 4.20 -8.75 10.84
CA TYR A 87 3.72 -10.02 11.38
C TYR A 87 4.23 -11.22 10.57
N TYR A 88 4.15 -11.19 9.24
CA TYR A 88 4.68 -12.26 8.40
C TYR A 88 6.18 -12.45 8.57
N THR A 89 6.94 -11.35 8.67
CA THR A 89 8.39 -11.37 8.86
C THR A 89 8.76 -11.98 10.22
N ARG A 90 8.09 -11.57 11.31
CA ARG A 90 8.34 -12.10 12.66
C ARG A 90 7.98 -13.59 12.81
N ASN A 91 7.01 -14.08 12.04
CA ASN A 91 6.59 -15.48 12.06
C ASN A 91 7.32 -16.35 11.01
N GLY A 92 8.37 -15.82 10.36
CA GLY A 92 9.14 -16.56 9.36
C GLY A 92 8.37 -16.91 8.08
N MET A 93 7.27 -16.20 7.81
CA MET A 93 6.41 -16.39 6.62
C MET A 93 6.81 -15.41 5.51
N THR A 94 8.10 -15.38 5.15
CA THR A 94 8.64 -14.43 4.16
C THR A 94 8.00 -14.58 2.77
N ASP A 95 7.52 -15.77 2.41
CA ASP A 95 6.83 -16.06 1.15
C ASP A 95 5.50 -15.30 0.98
N LYS A 96 4.92 -14.83 2.09
CA LYS A 96 3.65 -14.09 2.12
C LYS A 96 3.82 -12.58 2.24
N VAL A 97 5.04 -12.10 2.41
CA VAL A 97 5.32 -10.67 2.51
C VAL A 97 5.13 -10.06 1.13
N LYS A 98 4.02 -9.33 0.95
CA LYS A 98 3.76 -8.53 -0.24
C LYS A 98 4.46 -7.19 -0.03
N LYS A 99 5.74 -7.11 -0.40
CA LYS A 99 6.40 -5.81 -0.56
C LYS A 99 5.71 -5.12 -1.74
N ALA A 100 5.32 -3.86 -1.58
CA ALA A 100 5.07 -3.04 -2.75
C ALA A 100 6.38 -3.07 -3.55
N ASP A 101 6.33 -3.55 -4.79
CA ASP A 101 7.51 -3.65 -5.64
C ASP A 101 7.98 -2.23 -5.97
N VAL A 102 8.83 -1.67 -5.11
CA VAL A 102 9.42 -0.35 -5.30
C VAL A 102 10.39 -0.46 -6.47
N LYS A 103 10.09 0.23 -7.57
CA LYS A 103 10.94 0.22 -8.75
C LYS A 103 11.88 1.41 -8.70
N VAL A 104 13.18 1.16 -8.61
CA VAL A 104 14.19 2.22 -8.68
C VAL A 104 14.28 2.71 -10.13
N ILE A 105 13.98 3.99 -10.34
CA ILE A 105 13.98 4.65 -11.66
C ILE A 105 15.30 5.38 -11.89
N CYS A 106 15.83 6.07 -10.87
CA CYS A 106 17.15 6.69 -10.94
C CYS A 106 18.10 6.03 -9.93
N GLN A 107 19.09 5.29 -10.41
CA GLN A 107 20.10 4.68 -9.54
C GLN A 107 21.06 5.72 -8.93
N CYS A 108 21.36 6.81 -9.64
CA CYS A 108 22.31 7.83 -9.16
C CYS A 108 21.82 8.57 -7.92
N MET A 109 20.53 8.90 -7.90
CA MET A 109 19.90 9.64 -6.81
C MET A 109 18.99 8.75 -5.96
N ASN A 110 19.00 7.44 -6.21
CA ASN A 110 18.14 6.44 -5.57
C ASN A 110 16.66 6.84 -5.59
N VAL A 111 16.19 7.36 -6.72
CA VAL A 111 14.79 7.81 -6.92
C VAL A 111 13.97 6.63 -7.40
N THR A 112 12.82 6.44 -6.77
CA THR A 112 11.89 5.34 -7.01
C THR A 112 10.64 5.82 -7.73
N ASP A 113 9.81 4.89 -8.18
CA ASP A 113 8.50 5.17 -8.76
C ASP A 113 7.57 5.90 -7.78
N HIS A 114 7.66 5.58 -6.48
CA HIS A 114 6.93 6.30 -5.43
C HIS A 114 7.40 7.75 -5.29
N ASP A 115 8.70 8.03 -5.36
CA ASP A 115 9.21 9.41 -5.28
C ASP A 115 8.72 10.25 -6.48
N ILE A 116 8.58 9.63 -7.66
CA ILE A 116 8.02 10.27 -8.84
C ILE A 116 6.51 10.51 -8.66
N GLU A 117 5.77 9.55 -8.13
CA GLU A 117 4.35 9.71 -7.81
C GLU A 117 4.13 10.85 -6.81
N ASP A 118 4.91 10.89 -5.72
CA ASP A 118 4.83 11.91 -4.69
C ASP A 118 5.14 13.30 -5.28
N ALA A 119 6.16 13.43 -6.13
CA ALA A 119 6.45 14.68 -6.84
C ALA A 119 5.28 15.14 -7.73
N VAL A 120 4.57 14.22 -8.39
CA VAL A 120 3.39 14.52 -9.20
C VAL A 120 2.19 14.96 -8.35
N LEU A 121 2.04 14.38 -7.16
CA LEU A 121 1.04 14.80 -6.16
C LEU A 121 1.36 16.19 -5.59
N GLU A 122 2.64 16.51 -5.40
CA GLU A 122 3.11 17.83 -4.97
C GLU A 122 2.94 18.91 -6.04
N GLY A 123 2.78 18.53 -7.31
CA GLY A 123 2.43 19.44 -8.40
C GLY A 123 3.35 19.37 -9.61
N ALA A 124 4.35 18.49 -9.64
CA ALA A 124 5.19 18.32 -10.82
C ALA A 124 4.34 17.89 -12.03
N ARG A 125 4.48 18.61 -13.15
CA ARG A 125 3.79 18.35 -14.43
C ARG A 125 4.75 18.18 -15.59
N THR A 126 5.97 18.67 -15.42
CA THR A 126 7.04 18.62 -16.41
C THR A 126 8.23 17.84 -15.87
N TYR A 127 9.06 17.32 -16.78
CA TYR A 127 10.31 16.65 -16.40
C TYR A 127 11.24 17.55 -15.58
N LEU A 128 11.25 18.86 -15.86
CA LEU A 128 12.07 19.82 -15.14
C LEU A 128 11.63 19.95 -13.68
N GLU A 129 10.33 20.13 -13.43
CA GLU A 129 9.78 20.15 -12.07
C GLU A 129 10.05 18.82 -11.36
N LEU A 130 9.85 17.69 -12.06
CA LEU A 130 10.15 16.39 -11.48
C LEU A 130 11.62 16.26 -11.07
N GLN A 131 12.55 16.80 -11.86
CA GLN A 131 13.97 16.88 -11.55
C GLN A 131 14.26 17.84 -10.39
N GLU A 132 13.54 18.94 -10.23
CA GLU A 132 13.69 19.85 -9.09
C GLU A 132 13.24 19.20 -7.77
N HIS A 133 12.15 18.45 -7.78
CA HIS A 133 11.63 17.74 -6.59
C HIS A 133 12.50 16.54 -6.21
N THR A 134 12.82 15.67 -7.17
CA THR A 134 13.46 14.36 -6.90
C THR A 134 14.97 14.33 -7.15
N LYS A 135 15.52 15.36 -7.81
CA LYS A 135 16.91 15.41 -8.31
C LYS A 135 17.24 14.34 -9.35
N LEU A 136 16.25 13.62 -9.90
CA LEU A 136 16.49 12.56 -10.87
C LEU A 136 17.19 13.10 -12.13
N GLY A 137 18.04 12.28 -12.75
CA GLY A 137 18.71 12.63 -14.01
C GLY A 137 19.75 13.74 -13.93
N THR A 138 20.10 14.25 -12.74
CA THR A 138 21.13 15.30 -12.55
C THR A 138 22.57 14.79 -12.74
N VAL A 139 22.78 13.46 -12.71
CA VAL A 139 24.11 12.84 -12.80
C VAL A 139 24.36 12.22 -14.19
N CYS A 140 23.64 11.15 -14.56
CA CYS A 140 23.87 10.43 -15.81
C CYS A 140 22.77 10.63 -16.88
N GLY A 141 21.59 11.14 -16.50
CA GLY A 141 20.45 11.35 -17.41
C GLY A 141 19.77 10.09 -17.96
N GLN A 142 20.24 8.88 -17.65
CA GLN A 142 19.74 7.62 -18.24
C GLN A 142 18.30 7.28 -17.86
N CYS A 143 17.80 7.82 -16.74
CA CYS A 143 16.45 7.59 -16.26
C CYS A 143 15.39 8.50 -16.92
N LYS A 144 15.77 9.36 -17.88
CA LYS A 144 14.89 10.39 -18.43
C LYS A 144 13.64 9.81 -19.08
N ASP A 145 13.81 8.91 -20.05
CA ASP A 145 12.69 8.37 -20.82
C ASP A 145 11.71 7.61 -19.93
N GLU A 146 12.23 6.82 -18.99
CA GLU A 146 11.42 6.07 -18.02
C GLU A 146 10.68 6.99 -17.04
N ALA A 147 11.35 8.04 -16.55
CA ALA A 147 10.74 9.02 -15.66
C ALA A 147 9.63 9.83 -16.35
N GLU A 148 9.78 10.19 -17.63
CA GLU A 148 8.74 10.87 -18.41
C GLU A 148 7.51 9.97 -18.61
N VAL A 149 7.70 8.70 -18.92
CA VAL A 149 6.59 7.74 -19.03
C VAL A 149 5.82 7.61 -17.71
N LEU A 150 6.53 7.55 -16.58
CA LEU A 150 5.91 7.48 -15.26
C LEU A 150 5.20 8.80 -14.89
N LEU A 151 5.81 9.94 -15.20
CA LEU A 151 5.20 11.25 -15.03
C LEU A 151 3.85 11.34 -15.73
N GLU A 152 3.77 10.97 -17.00
CA GLU A 152 2.50 10.98 -17.76
C GLU A 152 1.50 9.97 -17.19
N LYS A 153 1.96 8.76 -16.82
CA LYS A 153 1.11 7.76 -16.19
C LYS A 153 0.47 8.29 -14.89
N PHE A 154 1.25 8.90 -14.00
CA PHE A 154 0.74 9.40 -12.72
C PHE A 154 -0.12 10.66 -12.90
N LYS A 155 0.20 11.52 -13.86
CA LYS A 155 -0.68 12.64 -14.26
C LYS A 155 -2.07 12.14 -14.66
N HIS A 156 -2.12 11.12 -15.50
CA HIS A 156 -3.40 10.54 -15.93
C HIS A 156 -4.14 9.85 -14.76
N ILE A 157 -3.45 9.16 -13.86
CA ILE A 157 -4.08 8.47 -12.71
C ILE A 157 -4.70 9.46 -11.71
N HIS A 158 -3.96 10.52 -11.35
CA HIS A 158 -4.37 11.43 -10.28
C HIS A 158 -5.18 12.62 -10.76
N PHE A 159 -4.94 13.10 -11.99
CA PHE A 159 -5.54 14.33 -12.50
C PHE A 159 -6.39 14.13 -13.77
N GLY A 160 -6.34 12.94 -14.40
CA GLY A 160 -7.20 12.61 -15.55
C GLY A 160 -6.98 13.46 -16.80
N VAL A 161 -5.82 14.12 -16.89
CA VAL A 161 -5.36 14.96 -18.02
C VAL A 161 -4.22 14.31 -18.77
#